data_AF-A0A5C6D086-F1
#
_entry.id   AF-A0A5C6D086-F1
#
_cell.length_a   1.000
_cell.length_b   1.000
_cell.length_c   1.000
_cell.angle_alpha   90.00
_cell.angle_beta   90.00
_cell.angle_gamma   90.00
#
_symmetry.space_group_name_H-M   'P 1'
#
loop_
_entity.id
_entity.type
_entity.pdbx_description
1 polymer ?
#
loop_
_entity_poly.entity_id
_entity_poly.type
_entity_poly.pdbx_seq_one_letter_code
_entity_poly.pdbx_strand_id
1 'polypeptide(L)'
;MSEIRGKNQVLSQSLIPFQLCPTAYPSVTASASPAAALPSDHPVAPDSAHRESIASFRQWVDTQLAAHSQNETGSEQDLSEQHLTERLQELGTAVHTRPREQPLAVSEITQRLFSGYQVDGGKTHLGGCQLTDFPFLRLTFAAADDPNQVVHVFIAHDGSSVPDTLAIDLGLLNLEPADKPFPRIDETALHALVAAGRRVVAKGASSRDPQAVSSEPLATAIVWVKQANGKLHFTIADSTATLPFSGWAKLIKPKPFVAEHSGASTFHLAATDDGRIDAFEQIAPCAVTGERVLIDELVTCSVTGKRVKKVLTEPCPVSGRPTLTDEFSTCPVCQQQVSKSVISQDACAACRGLHKIKKDDPRLVWIMGEHAGLDRWNNWQLAETLDVYIAEATSLLKRLLVVVDKETLVVRHLAKASRFAKSWTPVLPEHQDEILG
;
A
#
# COMPACT_ATOMS: atom_id res chain seq x y z
N MET A 1 -14.67 -0.16 60.17
CA MET A 1 -14.94 1.18 59.62
C MET A 1 -13.67 1.72 59.01
N SER A 2 -13.50 1.55 57.69
CA SER A 2 -12.55 2.29 56.86
C SER A 2 -12.84 1.94 55.40
N GLU A 3 -13.71 2.73 54.76
CA GLU A 3 -14.03 2.66 53.34
C GLU A 3 -12.89 3.24 52.51
N ILE A 4 -12.43 2.50 51.50
CA ILE A 4 -11.52 2.99 50.45
C ILE A 4 -12.38 3.24 49.20
N ARG A 5 -12.66 4.51 48.92
CA ARG A 5 -13.28 4.98 47.67
C ARG A 5 -12.23 5.08 46.56
N GLY A 6 -12.28 4.15 45.61
CA GLY A 6 -11.59 4.28 44.31
C GLY A 6 -12.41 5.16 43.36
N LYS A 7 -11.81 6.25 42.88
CA LYS A 7 -12.39 7.15 41.86
C LYS A 7 -12.23 6.52 40.48
N ASN A 8 -13.34 6.28 39.79
CA ASN A 8 -13.38 5.95 38.36
C ASN A 8 -13.07 7.20 37.53
N GLN A 9 -12.01 7.13 36.72
CA GLN A 9 -11.63 8.16 35.75
C GLN A 9 -12.18 7.73 34.38
N VAL A 10 -13.25 8.38 33.95
CA VAL A 10 -13.85 8.23 32.62
C VAL A 10 -12.99 9.01 31.63
N LEU A 11 -12.29 8.30 30.74
CA LEU A 11 -11.60 8.90 29.60
C LEU A 11 -12.64 9.26 28.53
N SER A 12 -12.85 10.57 28.35
CA SER A 12 -13.63 11.14 27.26
C SER A 12 -12.92 10.89 25.93
N GLN A 13 -13.54 10.10 25.05
CA GLN A 13 -13.13 9.99 23.66
C GLN A 13 -13.46 11.29 22.92
N SER A 14 -12.42 12.00 22.52
CA SER A 14 -12.48 13.20 21.68
C SER A 14 -12.91 12.81 20.28
N LEU A 15 -14.10 13.28 19.85
CA LEU A 15 -14.55 13.22 18.47
C LEU A 15 -13.66 14.15 17.62
N ILE A 16 -12.84 13.55 16.74
CA ILE A 16 -12.10 14.28 15.72
C ILE A 16 -13.09 14.65 14.60
N PRO A 17 -13.23 15.92 14.21
CA PRO A 17 -14.08 16.29 13.09
C PRO A 17 -13.48 15.77 11.77
N PHE A 18 -14.31 15.10 10.98
CA PHE A 18 -14.00 14.73 9.59
C PHE A 18 -13.79 15.99 8.77
N GLN A 19 -12.53 16.30 8.47
CA GLN A 19 -12.14 17.32 7.51
C GLN A 19 -12.35 16.74 6.10
N LEU A 20 -13.29 17.31 5.34
CA LEU A 20 -13.46 17.01 3.93
C LEU A 20 -12.19 17.45 3.20
N CYS A 21 -11.36 16.49 2.76
CA CYS A 21 -10.25 16.77 1.86
C CYS A 21 -10.82 17.32 0.53
N PRO A 22 -10.34 18.47 0.03
CA PRO A 22 -10.60 18.84 -1.36
C PRO A 22 -9.91 17.83 -2.26
N THR A 23 -10.68 17.00 -2.95
CA THR A 23 -10.17 16.13 -4.02
C THR A 23 -9.77 17.02 -5.20
N ALA A 24 -8.51 17.45 -5.22
CA ALA A 24 -7.89 17.97 -6.42
C ALA A 24 -7.83 16.83 -7.45
N TYR A 25 -8.40 17.05 -8.64
CA TYR A 25 -8.17 16.16 -9.78
C TYR A 25 -6.66 16.06 -10.04
N PRO A 26 -6.09 14.86 -10.28
CA PRO A 26 -4.69 14.75 -10.63
C PRO A 26 -4.46 15.37 -12.01
N SER A 27 -3.77 16.51 -12.04
CA SER A 27 -3.26 17.13 -13.26
C SER A 27 -2.24 16.20 -13.92
N VAL A 28 -2.56 15.66 -15.09
CA VAL A 28 -1.64 14.86 -15.91
C VAL A 28 -0.56 15.79 -16.46
N THR A 29 0.69 15.63 -16.00
CA THR A 29 1.86 16.30 -16.60
C THR A 29 2.34 15.49 -17.80
N ALA A 30 2.13 16.03 -19.00
CA ALA A 30 2.65 15.47 -20.25
C ALA A 30 4.16 15.77 -20.41
N SER A 31 4.94 14.73 -20.69
CA SER A 31 6.37 14.80 -21.01
C SER A 31 6.59 15.19 -22.47
N ALA A 32 7.68 15.91 -22.75
CA ALA A 32 7.89 16.65 -24.01
C ALA A 32 8.73 15.92 -25.07
N SER A 33 8.29 16.08 -26.34
CA SER A 33 9.02 16.17 -27.64
C SER A 33 9.55 14.91 -28.36
N PRO A 34 9.80 14.95 -29.71
CA PRO A 34 9.62 16.04 -30.69
C PRO A 34 8.98 15.69 -32.08
N ALA A 35 8.79 16.76 -32.88
CA ALA A 35 8.82 16.86 -34.36
C ALA A 35 7.52 16.74 -35.20
N ALA A 36 6.89 17.92 -35.37
CA ALA A 36 6.43 18.56 -36.61
C ALA A 36 5.82 17.71 -37.76
N ALA A 37 4.48 17.76 -37.84
CA ALA A 37 3.72 17.62 -39.09
C ALA A 37 2.94 18.92 -39.34
N LEU A 38 2.80 19.30 -40.62
CA LEU A 38 2.08 20.49 -41.09
C LEU A 38 0.62 20.49 -40.63
N PRO A 39 0.03 21.65 -40.26
CA PRO A 39 -1.36 21.70 -39.83
C PRO A 39 -2.29 21.51 -41.04
N SER A 40 -3.12 20.48 -40.99
CA SER A 40 -4.34 20.43 -41.79
C SER A 40 -5.30 21.49 -41.25
N ASP A 41 -5.83 22.37 -42.11
CA ASP A 41 -6.84 23.41 -41.82
C ASP A 41 -8.23 22.84 -41.46
N HIS A 42 -8.27 21.67 -40.82
CA HIS A 42 -9.51 21.16 -40.26
C HIS A 42 -9.81 21.89 -38.95
N PRO A 43 -11.04 22.39 -38.77
CA PRO A 43 -11.45 23.08 -37.57
C PRO A 43 -11.33 22.14 -36.37
N VAL A 44 -10.32 22.33 -35.52
CA VAL A 44 -10.26 21.69 -34.21
C VAL A 44 -11.43 22.25 -33.41
N ALA A 45 -12.44 21.42 -33.15
CA ALA A 45 -13.48 21.73 -32.17
C ALA A 45 -12.80 21.92 -30.81
N PRO A 46 -13.34 22.73 -29.88
CA PRO A 46 -12.83 22.70 -28.51
C PRO A 46 -12.81 21.24 -28.05
N ASP A 47 -11.69 20.76 -27.49
CA ASP A 47 -11.38 19.37 -27.08
C ASP A 47 -12.37 18.75 -26.04
N SER A 48 -13.53 19.38 -25.84
CA SER A 48 -14.57 19.06 -24.85
C SER A 48 -16.01 19.09 -25.42
N ALA A 49 -16.16 19.19 -26.74
CA ALA A 49 -17.45 19.35 -27.42
C ALA A 49 -17.86 18.08 -28.16
N HIS A 50 -18.76 17.31 -27.55
CA HIS A 50 -19.32 16.12 -28.16
C HIS A 50 -20.42 16.47 -29.16
N ARG A 51 -20.40 15.83 -30.33
CA ARG A 51 -21.42 16.01 -31.37
C ARG A 51 -22.36 14.81 -31.43
N GLU A 52 -23.65 15.07 -31.61
CA GLU A 52 -24.64 14.05 -31.96
C GLU A 52 -25.56 14.55 -33.08
N SER A 53 -26.20 13.63 -33.79
CA SER A 53 -27.17 14.01 -34.82
C SER A 53 -28.42 14.62 -34.18
N ILE A 54 -29.03 15.62 -34.83
CA ILE A 54 -30.28 16.23 -34.36
C ILE A 54 -31.41 15.19 -34.22
N ALA A 55 -31.40 14.13 -35.04
CA ALA A 55 -32.37 13.03 -34.94
C ALA A 55 -32.20 12.23 -33.64
N SER A 56 -30.97 11.90 -33.26
CA SER A 56 -30.67 11.25 -31.98
C SER A 56 -31.05 12.13 -30.79
N PHE A 57 -30.77 13.44 -30.89
CA PHE A 57 -31.16 14.40 -29.87
C PHE A 57 -32.68 14.46 -29.69
N ARG A 58 -33.45 14.53 -30.80
CA ARG A 58 -34.93 14.52 -30.77
C ARG A 58 -35.47 13.27 -30.08
N GLN A 59 -34.94 12.10 -30.43
CA GLN A 59 -35.33 10.84 -29.79
C GLN A 59 -35.08 10.87 -28.27
N TRP A 60 -33.96 11.47 -27.85
CA TRP A 60 -33.69 11.68 -26.43
C TRP A 60 -34.72 12.63 -25.80
N VAL A 61 -35.05 13.76 -26.42
CA VAL A 61 -36.06 14.72 -25.93
C VAL A 61 -37.42 14.05 -25.77
N ASP A 62 -37.88 13.30 -26.77
CA ASP A 62 -39.16 12.58 -26.70
C ASP A 62 -39.19 11.55 -25.56
N THR A 63 -38.06 10.86 -25.31
CA THR A 63 -37.93 9.94 -24.17
C THR A 63 -38.08 10.68 -22.83
N GLN A 64 -37.54 11.89 -22.72
CA GLN A 64 -37.67 12.72 -21.50
C GLN A 64 -39.10 13.23 -21.30
N LEU A 65 -39.74 13.69 -22.37
CA LEU A 65 -41.14 14.14 -22.35
C LEU A 65 -42.09 13.03 -21.97
N ALA A 66 -41.91 11.83 -22.52
CA ALA A 66 -42.71 10.66 -22.17
C ALA A 66 -42.58 10.28 -20.69
N ALA A 67 -41.39 10.43 -20.11
CA ALA A 67 -41.16 10.20 -18.68
C ALA A 67 -41.77 11.32 -17.80
N HIS A 68 -41.86 12.54 -18.30
CA HIS A 68 -42.47 13.67 -17.58
C HIS A 68 -44.00 13.61 -17.61
N SER A 69 -44.56 13.28 -18.77
CA SER A 69 -45.99 13.21 -19.06
C SER A 69 -46.47 11.78 -18.83
N GLN A 70 -46.75 11.42 -17.57
CA GLN A 70 -47.20 10.06 -17.20
C GLN A 70 -48.50 9.56 -17.88
N ASN A 71 -49.06 10.22 -18.91
CA ASN A 71 -50.38 9.87 -19.45
C ASN A 71 -50.72 10.23 -20.92
N GLU A 72 -49.80 10.67 -21.79
CA GLU A 72 -50.19 11.03 -23.17
C GLU A 72 -49.33 10.33 -24.24
N THR A 73 -49.89 9.28 -24.84
CA THR A 73 -49.40 8.66 -26.08
C THR A 73 -49.81 9.49 -27.29
N GLY A 74 -48.97 10.44 -27.69
CA GLY A 74 -49.12 11.21 -28.93
C GLY A 74 -48.34 10.57 -30.10
N SER A 75 -48.91 10.64 -31.30
CA SER A 75 -48.35 10.12 -32.56
C SER A 75 -47.07 10.84 -33.00
N GLU A 76 -46.14 10.06 -33.55
CA GLU A 76 -44.85 10.46 -34.13
C GLU A 76 -45.04 11.39 -35.35
N GLN A 77 -44.89 12.71 -35.18
CA GLN A 77 -44.83 13.70 -36.26
C GLN A 77 -43.49 14.42 -36.23
N ASP A 78 -42.94 14.69 -37.42
CA ASP A 78 -41.66 15.38 -37.60
C ASP A 78 -41.74 16.82 -37.05
N LEU A 79 -41.09 17.06 -35.92
CA LEU A 79 -41.14 18.33 -35.19
C LEU A 79 -40.26 19.38 -35.88
N SER A 80 -40.82 20.57 -36.13
CA SER A 80 -40.03 21.74 -36.52
C SER A 80 -39.10 22.19 -35.37
N GLU A 81 -38.05 22.95 -35.66
CA GLU A 81 -37.14 23.52 -34.64
C GLU A 81 -37.89 24.35 -33.58
N GLN A 82 -38.93 25.07 -34.01
CA GLN A 82 -39.79 25.84 -33.13
C GLN A 82 -40.61 24.93 -32.20
N HIS A 83 -41.18 23.83 -32.71
CA HIS A 83 -41.91 22.85 -31.88
C HIS A 83 -40.98 22.12 -30.90
N LEU A 84 -39.74 21.83 -31.28
CA LEU A 84 -38.74 21.24 -30.39
C LEU A 84 -38.40 22.18 -29.23
N THR A 85 -38.26 23.48 -29.52
CA THR A 85 -38.00 24.51 -28.50
C THR A 85 -39.18 24.64 -27.54
N GLU A 86 -40.41 24.68 -28.06
CA GLU A 86 -41.65 24.71 -27.25
C GLU A 86 -41.75 23.49 -26.34
N ARG A 87 -41.50 22.29 -26.87
CA ARG A 87 -41.48 21.05 -26.08
C ARG A 87 -40.38 21.03 -25.01
N LEU A 88 -39.20 21.58 -25.31
CA LEU A 88 -38.13 21.70 -24.31
C LEU A 88 -38.49 22.67 -23.19
N GLN A 89 -39.27 23.72 -23.48
CA GLN A 89 -39.79 24.63 -22.46
C GLN A 89 -40.81 23.95 -21.52
N GLU A 90 -41.59 22.98 -22.02
CA GLU A 90 -42.52 22.19 -21.19
C GLU A 90 -41.81 21.37 -20.11
N LEU A 91 -40.55 20.97 -20.34
CA LEU A 91 -39.75 20.22 -19.36
C LEU A 91 -39.23 21.08 -18.20
N GLY A 92 -39.42 22.40 -18.25
CA GLY A 92 -38.95 23.36 -17.25
C GLY A 92 -37.48 23.75 -17.40
N THR A 93 -36.92 24.41 -16.37
CA THR A 93 -35.59 25.03 -16.41
C THR A 93 -34.46 24.03 -16.68
N ALA A 94 -34.59 22.78 -16.23
CA ALA A 94 -33.65 21.70 -16.52
C ALA A 94 -34.29 20.31 -16.39
N VAL A 95 -33.94 19.41 -17.32
CA VAL A 95 -34.34 18.00 -17.27
C VAL A 95 -33.41 17.24 -16.33
N HIS A 96 -33.96 16.43 -15.42
CA HIS A 96 -33.17 15.56 -14.58
C HIS A 96 -32.97 14.18 -15.22
N THR A 97 -31.71 13.78 -15.37
CA THR A 97 -31.30 12.53 -16.01
C THR A 97 -30.21 11.82 -15.21
N ARG A 98 -29.90 10.58 -15.59
CA ARG A 98 -28.76 9.83 -15.07
C ARG A 98 -28.10 9.02 -16.20
N PRO A 99 -26.82 8.64 -16.08
CA PRO A 99 -26.21 7.70 -17.01
C PRO A 99 -26.92 6.34 -16.95
N ARG A 100 -27.23 5.75 -18.10
CA ARG A 100 -27.99 4.48 -18.20
C ARG A 100 -27.33 3.31 -17.45
N GLU A 101 -26.01 3.24 -17.48
CA GLU A 101 -25.21 2.16 -16.88
C GLU A 101 -24.68 2.50 -15.48
N GLN A 102 -25.20 3.56 -14.85
CA GLN A 102 -24.75 3.94 -13.52
C GLN A 102 -25.21 2.94 -12.47
N PRO A 103 -24.33 2.50 -11.55
CA PRO A 103 -24.75 1.63 -10.47
C PRO A 103 -25.81 2.28 -9.58
N LEU A 104 -26.92 1.60 -9.34
CA LEU A 104 -28.04 2.12 -8.55
C LEU A 104 -27.97 1.69 -7.08
N ALA A 105 -27.40 0.51 -6.83
CA ALA A 105 -27.25 -0.06 -5.51
C ALA A 105 -25.79 -0.33 -5.15
N VAL A 106 -25.51 -0.34 -3.85
CA VAL A 106 -24.18 -0.66 -3.31
C VAL A 106 -23.72 -2.06 -3.71
N SER A 107 -24.64 -3.03 -3.84
CA SER A 107 -24.37 -4.41 -4.24
C SER A 107 -23.72 -4.51 -5.63
N GLU A 108 -24.11 -3.66 -6.57
CA GLU A 108 -23.57 -3.66 -7.95
C GLU A 108 -22.09 -3.25 -8.00
N ILE A 109 -21.68 -2.37 -7.08
CA ILE A 109 -20.27 -1.97 -6.95
C ILE A 109 -19.48 -3.02 -6.20
N THR A 110 -20.10 -3.62 -5.19
CA THR A 110 -19.49 -4.60 -4.28
C THR A 110 -18.88 -5.77 -5.05
N GLN A 111 -19.63 -6.35 -5.99
CA GLN A 111 -19.15 -7.51 -6.76
C GLN A 111 -17.85 -7.20 -7.52
N ARG A 112 -17.79 -6.05 -8.20
CA ARG A 112 -16.60 -5.62 -8.95
C ARG A 112 -15.42 -5.28 -8.05
N LEU A 113 -15.67 -4.68 -6.88
CA LEU A 113 -14.59 -4.41 -5.93
C LEU A 113 -14.03 -5.71 -5.35
N PHE A 114 -14.90 -6.65 -4.98
CA PHE A 114 -14.49 -7.89 -4.31
C PHE A 114 -13.75 -8.83 -5.25
N SER A 115 -14.14 -8.91 -6.51
CA SER A 115 -13.46 -9.74 -7.51
C SER A 115 -11.99 -9.35 -7.75
N GLY A 116 -11.58 -8.17 -7.29
CA GLY A 116 -10.19 -7.72 -7.37
C GLY A 116 -9.27 -8.32 -6.31
N TYR A 117 -9.78 -9.03 -5.30
CA TYR A 117 -8.98 -9.54 -4.18
C TYR A 117 -9.13 -11.04 -3.97
N GLN A 118 -8.02 -11.67 -3.62
CA GLN A 118 -7.97 -13.02 -3.06
C GLN A 118 -7.68 -12.91 -1.55
N VAL A 119 -8.46 -13.60 -0.72
CA VAL A 119 -8.31 -13.57 0.74
C VAL A 119 -8.24 -15.01 1.26
N ASP A 120 -7.04 -15.47 1.61
CA ASP A 120 -6.83 -16.85 2.05
C ASP A 120 -7.40 -17.06 3.46
N GLY A 121 -8.30 -18.03 3.60
CA GLY A 121 -8.94 -18.35 4.88
C GLY A 121 -9.88 -17.25 5.40
N GLY A 122 -10.31 -16.33 4.54
CA GLY A 122 -11.11 -15.18 4.95
C GLY A 122 -12.15 -14.72 3.93
N LYS A 123 -12.68 -13.52 4.16
CA LYS A 123 -13.70 -12.88 3.33
C LYS A 123 -13.51 -11.38 3.24
N THR A 124 -13.90 -10.82 2.10
CA THR A 124 -14.05 -9.38 1.91
C THR A 124 -15.49 -8.98 2.19
N HIS A 125 -15.69 -7.91 2.94
CA HIS A 125 -17.00 -7.31 3.13
C HIS A 125 -16.91 -5.77 3.06
N LEU A 126 -18.07 -5.14 2.95
CA LEU A 126 -18.17 -3.69 2.78
C LEU A 126 -18.62 -3.04 4.09
N GLY A 127 -17.92 -2.00 4.52
CA GLY A 127 -18.26 -1.21 5.70
C GLY A 127 -18.59 0.24 5.33
N GLY A 128 -19.77 0.70 5.74
CA GLY A 128 -20.15 2.12 5.66
C GLY A 128 -20.14 2.72 4.25
N CYS A 129 -20.54 1.95 3.23
CA CYS A 129 -20.58 2.47 1.87
C CYS A 129 -21.81 3.36 1.63
N GLN A 130 -21.57 4.52 1.03
CA GLN A 130 -22.59 5.49 0.65
C GLN A 130 -22.50 5.78 -0.85
N LEU A 131 -23.66 5.95 -1.48
CA LEU A 131 -23.81 6.45 -2.85
C LEU A 131 -24.41 7.84 -2.80
N THR A 132 -23.63 8.83 -3.20
CA THR A 132 -24.03 10.24 -3.20
C THR A 132 -24.19 10.71 -4.64
N ASP A 133 -25.32 11.33 -4.94
CA ASP A 133 -25.56 11.93 -6.25
C ASP A 133 -24.88 13.29 -6.36
N PHE A 134 -24.12 13.49 -7.43
CA PHE A 134 -23.48 14.75 -7.79
C PHE A 134 -24.04 15.27 -9.11
N PRO A 135 -24.40 16.56 -9.20
CA PRO A 135 -24.93 17.13 -10.43
C PRO A 135 -23.81 17.43 -11.42
N PHE A 136 -23.96 16.91 -12.63
CA PHE A 136 -23.28 17.40 -13.82
C PHE A 136 -24.31 18.12 -14.68
N LEU A 137 -23.89 19.14 -15.43
CA LEU A 137 -24.75 19.86 -16.34
C LEU A 137 -24.38 19.48 -17.77
N ARG A 138 -25.36 19.06 -18.57
CA ARG A 138 -25.25 18.95 -20.03
C ARG A 138 -25.98 20.12 -20.66
N LEU A 139 -25.25 20.99 -21.33
CA LEU A 139 -25.80 22.05 -22.17
C LEU A 139 -25.72 21.61 -23.63
N THR A 140 -26.84 21.72 -24.36
CA THR A 140 -26.91 21.34 -25.77
C THR A 140 -27.12 22.57 -26.63
N PHE A 141 -26.32 22.73 -27.68
CA PHE A 141 -26.36 23.85 -28.61
C PHE A 141 -26.50 23.34 -30.04
N ALA A 142 -27.09 24.13 -30.93
CA ALA A 142 -26.99 23.85 -32.36
C ALA A 142 -25.53 23.93 -32.81
N ALA A 143 -25.07 23.00 -33.66
CA ALA A 143 -23.73 23.09 -34.22
C ALA A 143 -23.66 24.24 -35.23
N ALA A 144 -22.66 25.12 -35.09
CA ALA A 144 -22.53 26.30 -35.95
C ALA A 144 -22.19 25.94 -37.41
N ASP A 145 -21.60 24.78 -37.64
CA ASP A 145 -21.08 24.31 -38.92
C ASP A 145 -21.92 23.21 -39.59
N ASP A 146 -22.88 22.61 -38.86
CA ASP A 146 -23.79 21.60 -39.41
C ASP A 146 -25.17 21.69 -38.75
N PRO A 147 -26.23 22.15 -39.47
CA PRO A 147 -27.57 22.27 -38.90
C PRO A 147 -28.21 20.92 -38.54
N ASN A 148 -27.66 19.79 -39.00
CA ASN A 148 -28.14 18.46 -38.65
C ASN A 148 -27.44 17.88 -37.41
N GLN A 149 -26.60 18.67 -36.73
CA GLN A 149 -25.89 18.25 -35.53
C GLN A 149 -26.13 19.21 -34.37
N VAL A 150 -26.02 18.66 -33.17
CA VAL A 150 -25.94 19.44 -31.93
C VAL A 150 -24.61 19.18 -31.24
N VAL A 151 -24.19 20.13 -30.43
CA VAL A 151 -22.98 20.07 -29.63
C VAL A 151 -23.36 20.05 -28.15
N HIS A 152 -22.81 19.11 -27.40
CA HIS A 152 -22.93 19.06 -25.94
C HIS A 152 -21.68 19.58 -25.27
N VAL A 153 -21.90 20.38 -24.23
CA VAL A 153 -20.86 20.78 -23.27
C VAL A 153 -21.26 20.31 -21.89
N PHE A 154 -20.30 19.69 -21.21
CA PHE A 154 -20.48 19.12 -19.88
C PHE A 154 -19.76 19.95 -18.82
N ILE A 155 -20.47 20.29 -17.75
CA ILE A 155 -19.97 21.10 -16.63
C ILE A 155 -20.12 20.32 -15.34
N ALA A 156 -19.06 20.23 -14.55
CA ALA A 156 -19.10 19.60 -13.23
C ALA A 156 -19.76 20.53 -12.19
N HIS A 157 -20.14 19.98 -11.05
CA HIS A 157 -20.78 20.72 -9.94
C HIS A 157 -20.00 21.95 -9.43
N ASP A 158 -18.68 22.03 -9.68
CA ASP A 158 -17.82 23.16 -9.31
C ASP A 158 -17.72 24.23 -10.42
N GLY A 159 -18.44 24.05 -11.54
CA GLY A 159 -18.43 24.94 -12.70
C GLY A 159 -17.28 24.70 -13.68
N SER A 160 -16.43 23.71 -13.46
CA SER A 160 -15.36 23.33 -14.39
C SER A 160 -15.89 22.54 -15.60
N SER A 161 -15.19 22.64 -16.74
CA SER A 161 -15.48 21.82 -17.91
C SER A 161 -15.08 20.37 -17.67
N VAL A 162 -15.94 19.43 -18.05
CA VAL A 162 -15.62 18.00 -18.01
C VAL A 162 -14.84 17.62 -19.27
N PRO A 163 -13.68 16.95 -19.16
CA PRO A 163 -12.98 16.43 -20.32
C PRO A 163 -13.80 15.35 -21.04
N ASP A 164 -13.70 15.26 -22.37
CA ASP A 164 -14.44 14.29 -23.20
C ASP A 164 -14.23 12.84 -22.74
N THR A 165 -12.99 12.49 -22.39
CA THR A 165 -12.67 11.14 -21.88
C THR A 165 -13.46 10.82 -20.61
N LEU A 166 -13.56 11.77 -19.67
CA LEU A 166 -14.32 11.60 -18.44
C LEU A 166 -15.83 11.59 -18.71
N ALA A 167 -16.32 12.39 -19.65
CA ALA A 167 -17.73 12.41 -20.04
C ALA A 167 -18.16 11.07 -20.65
N ILE A 168 -17.34 10.49 -21.52
CA ILE A 168 -17.53 9.15 -22.09
C ILE A 168 -17.52 8.09 -20.98
N ASP A 169 -16.48 8.10 -20.15
CA ASP A 169 -16.28 7.12 -19.07
C ASP A 169 -17.47 7.12 -18.09
N LEU A 170 -17.93 8.31 -17.68
CA LEU A 170 -19.11 8.46 -16.81
C LEU A 170 -20.43 8.14 -17.52
N GLY A 171 -20.45 8.04 -18.85
CA GLY A 171 -21.65 7.79 -19.64
C GLY A 171 -22.56 9.01 -19.78
N LEU A 172 -22.01 10.23 -19.75
CA LEU A 172 -22.79 11.47 -19.85
C LEU A 172 -23.46 11.68 -21.22
N LEU A 173 -23.07 10.89 -22.22
CA LEU A 173 -23.68 10.86 -23.56
C LEU A 173 -24.87 9.88 -23.66
N ASN A 174 -24.94 8.88 -22.78
CA ASN A 174 -25.99 7.86 -22.80
C ASN A 174 -26.87 7.99 -21.55
N LEU A 175 -27.84 8.90 -21.65
CA LEU A 175 -28.68 9.33 -20.55
C LEU A 175 -30.07 8.70 -20.61
N GLU A 176 -30.63 8.45 -19.43
CA GLU A 176 -32.04 8.10 -19.25
C GLU A 176 -32.69 9.04 -18.21
N PRO A 177 -34.04 9.15 -18.21
CA PRO A 177 -34.75 9.90 -17.19
C PRO A 177 -34.35 9.40 -15.80
N ALA A 178 -34.11 10.33 -14.87
CA ALA A 178 -33.83 9.94 -13.50
C ALA A 178 -35.15 9.73 -12.72
N ASP A 179 -35.13 8.85 -11.71
CA ASP A 179 -36.28 8.61 -10.82
C ASP A 179 -36.30 9.58 -9.62
N LYS A 180 -37.48 10.09 -9.25
CA LYS A 180 -37.66 10.97 -8.09
C LYS A 180 -37.52 10.18 -6.77
N PRO A 181 -37.04 10.81 -5.67
CA PRO A 181 -36.68 12.22 -5.54
C PRO A 181 -35.22 12.51 -5.95
N PHE A 182 -35.02 13.62 -6.64
CA PHE A 182 -33.68 14.16 -6.91
C PHE A 182 -33.19 15.02 -5.75
N PRO A 183 -31.86 15.12 -5.55
CA PRO A 183 -31.30 16.18 -4.72
C PRO A 183 -31.75 17.56 -5.24
N ARG A 184 -31.99 18.51 -4.33
CA ARG A 184 -32.34 19.88 -4.71
C ARG A 184 -31.08 20.62 -5.14
N ILE A 185 -31.15 21.27 -6.30
CA ILE A 185 -30.18 22.30 -6.70
C ILE A 185 -30.84 23.66 -6.53
N ASP A 186 -30.15 24.59 -5.90
CA ASP A 186 -30.62 25.97 -5.80
C ASP A 186 -30.64 26.61 -7.20
N GLU A 187 -31.64 27.44 -7.47
CA GLU A 187 -31.81 28.10 -8.78
C GLU A 187 -30.61 28.99 -9.11
N THR A 188 -30.05 29.70 -8.12
CA THR A 188 -28.83 30.50 -8.27
C THR A 188 -27.63 29.62 -8.66
N ALA A 189 -27.51 28.44 -8.05
CA ALA A 189 -26.45 27.50 -8.36
C ALA A 189 -26.60 26.93 -9.77
N LEU A 190 -27.83 26.59 -10.19
CA LEU A 190 -28.11 26.13 -11.55
C LEU A 190 -27.77 27.22 -12.57
N HIS A 191 -28.20 28.46 -12.35
CA HIS A 191 -27.84 29.59 -13.22
C HIS A 191 -26.33 29.82 -13.30
N ALA A 192 -25.61 29.68 -12.18
CA ALA A 192 -24.15 29.79 -12.16
C ALA A 192 -23.47 28.72 -13.02
N LEU A 193 -23.95 27.46 -12.96
CA LEU A 193 -23.45 26.36 -13.80
C LEU A 193 -23.78 26.57 -15.29
N VAL A 194 -25.00 27.02 -15.61
CA VAL A 194 -25.39 27.37 -16.99
C VAL A 194 -24.49 28.48 -17.53
N ALA A 195 -24.26 29.54 -16.76
CA ALA A 195 -23.38 30.63 -17.14
C ALA A 195 -21.91 30.17 -17.32
N ALA A 196 -21.44 29.24 -16.48
CA ALA A 196 -20.12 28.63 -16.65
C ALA A 196 -20.00 27.86 -17.96
N GLY A 197 -21.00 27.04 -18.30
CA GLY A 197 -21.00 26.31 -19.57
C GLY A 197 -21.07 27.20 -20.81
N ARG A 198 -21.85 28.29 -20.77
CA ARG A 198 -21.84 29.31 -21.83
C ARG A 198 -20.45 29.92 -22.03
N ARG A 199 -19.73 30.21 -20.93
CA ARG A 199 -18.35 30.71 -21.02
C ARG A 199 -17.39 29.70 -21.64
N VAL A 200 -17.58 28.40 -21.40
CA VAL A 200 -16.77 27.33 -22.02
C VAL A 200 -16.99 27.32 -23.54
N VAL A 201 -18.23 27.34 -23.98
CA VAL A 201 -18.59 27.41 -25.42
C VAL A 201 -18.03 28.69 -26.06
N ALA A 202 -18.26 29.84 -25.43
CA ALA A 202 -17.82 31.13 -25.93
C ALA A 202 -16.30 31.21 -26.09
N LYS A 203 -15.51 30.62 -25.17
CA LYS A 203 -14.05 30.54 -25.30
C LYS A 203 -13.61 29.69 -26.50
N GLY A 204 -14.33 28.61 -26.81
CA GLY A 204 -14.09 27.83 -28.03
C GLY A 204 -14.40 28.62 -29.30
N ALA A 205 -15.49 29.40 -29.27
CA ALA A 205 -15.98 30.17 -30.41
C ALA A 205 -15.26 31.51 -30.65
N SER A 206 -14.76 32.18 -29.61
CA SER A 206 -14.13 33.52 -29.69
C SER A 206 -12.79 33.52 -30.43
N SER A 207 -12.27 32.35 -30.83
CA SER A 207 -11.16 32.26 -31.78
C SER A 207 -11.62 32.50 -33.24
N ARG A 208 -12.93 32.48 -33.53
CA ARG A 208 -13.48 32.51 -34.89
C ARG A 208 -14.61 33.53 -35.12
N ASP A 209 -15.48 33.79 -34.12
CA ASP A 209 -16.62 34.72 -34.28
C ASP A 209 -17.09 35.36 -32.94
N PRO A 210 -16.98 36.69 -32.78
CA PRO A 210 -17.49 37.41 -31.61
C PRO A 210 -19.02 37.39 -31.42
N GLN A 211 -19.82 37.12 -32.47
CA GLN A 211 -21.28 37.05 -32.35
C GLN A 211 -21.80 35.71 -31.81
N ALA A 212 -20.97 34.65 -31.85
CA ALA A 212 -21.32 33.34 -31.30
C ALA A 212 -21.38 33.30 -29.75
N VAL A 213 -21.04 34.39 -29.06
CA VAL A 213 -20.91 34.48 -27.60
C VAL A 213 -22.27 34.49 -26.86
N SER A 214 -23.40 34.58 -27.57
CA SER A 214 -24.74 34.78 -26.97
C SER A 214 -25.78 33.68 -27.25
N SER A 215 -25.40 32.52 -27.78
CA SER A 215 -26.40 31.46 -28.04
C SER A 215 -26.94 30.86 -26.73
N GLU A 216 -28.25 30.95 -26.54
CA GLU A 216 -28.96 30.17 -25.52
C GLU A 216 -28.84 28.67 -25.83
N PRO A 217 -28.64 27.79 -24.83
CA PRO A 217 -28.67 26.36 -25.07
C PRO A 217 -30.08 25.94 -25.50
N LEU A 218 -30.17 25.05 -26.50
CA LEU A 218 -31.41 24.40 -26.91
C LEU A 218 -32.03 23.63 -25.74
N ALA A 219 -31.18 22.94 -24.96
CA ALA A 219 -31.61 22.20 -23.78
C ALA A 219 -30.57 22.25 -22.67
N THR A 220 -31.07 22.26 -21.43
CA THR A 220 -30.29 22.11 -20.20
C THR A 220 -30.73 20.84 -19.48
N ALA A 221 -29.79 19.94 -19.21
CA ALA A 221 -30.05 18.73 -18.43
C ALA A 221 -29.10 18.62 -17.24
N ILE A 222 -29.65 18.31 -16.06
CA ILE A 222 -28.91 17.92 -14.87
C ILE A 222 -28.74 16.40 -14.90
N VAL A 223 -27.49 15.95 -15.02
CA VAL A 223 -27.11 14.54 -15.01
C VAL A 223 -26.64 14.17 -13.60
N TRP A 224 -27.40 13.34 -12.91
CA TRP A 224 -27.06 12.87 -11.56
C TRP A 224 -26.09 11.69 -11.62
N VAL A 225 -24.83 11.97 -11.28
CA VAL A 225 -23.77 10.97 -11.28
C VAL A 225 -23.46 10.50 -9.86
N LYS A 226 -23.50 9.20 -9.60
CA LYS A 226 -23.22 8.65 -8.27
C LYS A 226 -21.73 8.56 -7.99
N GLN A 227 -21.33 9.07 -6.84
CA GLN A 227 -20.02 8.84 -6.25
C GLN A 227 -20.15 7.83 -5.10
N ALA A 228 -19.26 6.85 -5.05
CA ALA A 228 -19.20 5.84 -4.01
C ALA A 228 -18.06 6.15 -3.03
N ASN A 229 -18.37 6.12 -1.74
CA ASN A 229 -17.41 6.31 -0.66
C ASN A 229 -17.64 5.22 0.39
N GLY A 230 -16.58 4.56 0.85
CA GLY A 230 -16.74 3.47 1.82
C GLY A 230 -15.42 2.82 2.22
N LYS A 231 -15.52 1.66 2.86
CA LYS A 231 -14.39 0.84 3.29
C LYS A 231 -14.59 -0.60 2.87
N LEU A 232 -13.52 -1.21 2.37
CA LEU A 232 -13.41 -2.67 2.28
C LEU A 232 -12.82 -3.18 3.58
N HIS A 233 -13.41 -4.26 4.11
CA HIS A 233 -12.91 -4.96 5.27
C HIS A 233 -12.52 -6.37 4.86
N PHE A 234 -11.30 -6.76 5.22
CA PHE A 234 -10.77 -8.10 5.00
C PHE A 234 -10.74 -8.80 6.35
N THR A 235 -11.55 -9.84 6.54
CA THR A 235 -11.62 -10.59 7.80
C THR A 235 -11.05 -11.99 7.60
N ILE A 236 -10.06 -12.35 8.41
CA ILE A 236 -9.42 -13.67 8.45
C ILE A 236 -9.38 -14.09 9.92
N ALA A 237 -10.10 -15.17 10.27
CA ALA A 237 -10.40 -15.52 11.65
C ALA A 237 -10.96 -14.32 12.44
N ASP A 238 -10.32 -13.94 13.55
CA ASP A 238 -10.75 -12.84 14.43
C ASP A 238 -10.13 -11.48 14.06
N SER A 239 -9.26 -11.45 13.04
CA SER A 239 -8.56 -10.24 12.60
C SER A 239 -9.29 -9.55 11.46
N THR A 240 -9.24 -8.22 11.43
CA THR A 240 -9.83 -7.41 10.36
C THR A 240 -8.89 -6.30 9.92
N ALA A 241 -8.60 -6.24 8.62
CA ALA A 241 -7.90 -5.14 7.97
C ALA A 241 -8.87 -4.27 7.17
N THR A 242 -8.56 -2.99 6.96
CA THR A 242 -9.47 -2.02 6.34
C THR A 242 -8.78 -1.25 5.22
N LEU A 243 -9.46 -1.12 4.08
CA LEU A 243 -9.02 -0.33 2.93
C LEU A 243 -10.10 0.68 2.52
N PRO A 244 -9.91 1.99 2.75
CA PRO A 244 -10.86 3.00 2.30
C PRO A 244 -10.86 3.12 0.77
N PHE A 245 -12.01 3.47 0.21
CA PHE A 245 -12.13 3.82 -1.20
C PHE A 245 -13.06 5.02 -1.40
N SER A 246 -12.83 5.72 -2.51
CA SER A 246 -13.67 6.81 -3.00
C SER A 246 -13.52 6.88 -4.52
N GLY A 247 -14.62 7.16 -5.23
CA GLY A 247 -14.60 7.40 -6.66
C GLY A 247 -15.98 7.39 -7.29
N TRP A 248 -16.06 7.72 -8.58
CA TRP A 248 -17.30 7.62 -9.33
C TRP A 248 -17.78 6.17 -9.38
N ALA A 249 -19.05 5.95 -9.02
CA ALA A 249 -19.62 4.60 -8.91
C ALA A 249 -19.43 3.79 -10.18
N LYS A 250 -19.57 4.39 -11.37
CA LYS A 250 -19.31 3.71 -12.65
C LYS A 250 -17.83 3.37 -12.88
N LEU A 251 -16.89 4.16 -12.36
CA LEU A 251 -15.46 4.06 -12.68
C LEU A 251 -14.60 3.46 -11.58
N ILE A 252 -15.18 3.20 -10.40
CA ILE A 252 -14.39 2.71 -9.28
C ILE A 252 -13.80 1.33 -9.57
N LYS A 253 -12.49 1.20 -9.31
CA LYS A 253 -11.73 -0.04 -9.47
C LYS A 253 -11.12 -0.44 -8.13
N PRO A 254 -10.92 -1.75 -7.88
CA PRO A 254 -10.10 -2.22 -6.78
C PRO A 254 -8.73 -1.51 -6.78
N LYS A 255 -8.28 -1.06 -5.61
CA LYS A 255 -6.93 -0.52 -5.41
C LYS A 255 -6.13 -1.56 -4.63
N PRO A 256 -4.82 -1.69 -4.85
CA PRO A 256 -4.07 -2.67 -4.08
C PRO A 256 -4.10 -2.31 -2.59
N PHE A 257 -4.25 -3.32 -1.74
CA PHE A 257 -4.11 -3.18 -0.30
C PHE A 257 -2.64 -2.97 0.03
N VAL A 258 -2.34 -1.96 0.87
CA VAL A 258 -1.00 -1.73 1.38
C VAL A 258 -0.95 -2.30 2.79
N ALA A 259 -0.18 -3.37 2.98
CA ALA A 259 -0.11 -4.08 4.24
C ALA A 259 0.60 -3.24 5.32
N GLU A 260 0.06 -3.27 6.55
CA GLU A 260 0.54 -2.45 7.66
C GLU A 260 1.94 -2.87 8.16
N HIS A 261 2.24 -4.18 8.15
CA HIS A 261 3.47 -4.69 8.73
C HIS A 261 4.61 -4.76 7.72
N SER A 262 4.38 -5.34 6.54
CA SER A 262 5.42 -5.42 5.50
C SER A 262 5.54 -4.17 4.62
N GLY A 263 4.50 -3.33 4.55
CA GLY A 263 4.40 -2.22 3.59
C GLY A 263 4.16 -2.66 2.15
N ALA A 264 4.00 -3.96 1.88
CA ALA A 264 3.81 -4.47 0.53
C ALA A 264 2.41 -4.11 -0.03
N SER A 265 2.37 -3.83 -1.32
CA SER A 265 1.14 -3.57 -2.07
C SER A 265 0.66 -4.86 -2.74
N THR A 266 -0.57 -5.30 -2.46
CA THR A 266 -1.08 -6.60 -2.93
C THR A 266 -2.58 -6.60 -3.26
N PHE A 267 -3.01 -7.61 -4.00
CA PHE A 267 -4.40 -8.01 -4.14
C PHE A 267 -4.68 -9.39 -3.51
N HIS A 268 -3.67 -10.03 -2.93
CA HIS A 268 -3.74 -11.34 -2.28
C HIS A 268 -3.36 -11.21 -0.80
N LEU A 269 -4.36 -11.31 0.07
CA LEU A 269 -4.22 -11.15 1.51
C LEU A 269 -4.24 -12.51 2.21
N ALA A 270 -3.44 -12.63 3.27
CA ALA A 270 -3.51 -13.75 4.20
C ALA A 270 -3.20 -13.26 5.63
N ALA A 271 -3.46 -14.11 6.61
CA ALA A 271 -3.02 -13.88 7.99
C ALA A 271 -1.84 -14.77 8.35
N THR A 272 -0.95 -14.23 9.18
CA THR A 272 -0.01 -15.01 9.98
C THR A 272 -0.75 -15.71 11.12
N ASP A 273 -0.13 -16.70 11.76
CA ASP A 273 -0.79 -17.49 12.81
C ASP A 273 -1.03 -16.69 14.10
N ASP A 274 -0.37 -15.52 14.25
CA ASP A 274 -0.65 -14.57 15.34
C ASP A 274 -1.74 -13.54 15.00
N GLY A 275 -2.36 -13.66 13.81
CA GLY A 275 -3.50 -12.86 13.39
C GLY A 275 -3.15 -11.59 12.63
N ARG A 276 -1.88 -11.28 12.35
CA ARG A 276 -1.54 -10.13 11.50
C ARG A 276 -1.92 -10.41 10.04
N ILE A 277 -2.74 -9.54 9.45
CA ILE A 277 -3.13 -9.60 8.03
C ILE A 277 -2.11 -8.85 7.19
N ASP A 278 -1.52 -9.52 6.21
CA ASP A 278 -0.49 -8.96 5.32
C ASP A 278 -0.65 -9.52 3.89
N ALA A 279 0.23 -9.08 3.00
CA ALA A 279 0.39 -9.66 1.68
C ALA A 279 0.80 -11.13 1.78
N PHE A 280 0.09 -12.00 1.08
CA PHE A 280 0.37 -13.44 1.08
C PHE A 280 1.84 -13.72 0.73
N GLU A 281 2.40 -12.97 -0.22
CA GLU A 281 3.78 -13.10 -0.67
C GLU A 281 4.83 -12.75 0.40
N GLN A 282 4.42 -12.03 1.44
CA GLN A 282 5.26 -11.65 2.59
C GLN A 282 5.11 -12.58 3.78
N ILE A 283 4.29 -13.64 3.66
CA ILE A 283 4.07 -14.62 4.71
C ILE A 283 4.67 -15.96 4.30
N ALA A 284 5.47 -16.56 5.17
CA ALA A 284 6.06 -17.87 4.93
C ALA A 284 6.05 -18.73 6.20
N PRO A 285 5.94 -20.07 6.06
CA PRO A 285 6.01 -20.97 7.20
C PRO A 285 7.43 -21.08 7.73
N CYS A 286 7.58 -21.09 9.04
CA CYS A 286 8.80 -21.49 9.71
C CYS A 286 9.05 -23.00 9.47
N ALA A 287 10.21 -23.36 8.93
CA ALA A 287 10.52 -24.74 8.59
C ALA A 287 10.67 -25.69 9.80
N VAL A 288 10.70 -25.16 11.02
CA VAL A 288 10.78 -25.95 12.26
C VAL A 288 9.42 -26.04 12.95
N THR A 289 8.72 -24.92 13.14
CA THR A 289 7.44 -24.90 13.88
C THR A 289 6.22 -25.09 12.98
N GLY A 290 6.34 -24.88 11.67
CA GLY A 290 5.22 -24.83 10.73
C GLY A 290 4.45 -23.51 10.77
N GLU A 291 4.67 -22.67 11.79
CA GLU A 291 3.94 -21.42 11.98
C GLU A 291 4.14 -20.45 10.82
N ARG A 292 3.07 -19.86 10.32
CA ARG A 292 3.10 -18.81 9.30
C ARG A 292 3.44 -17.48 9.96
N VAL A 293 4.57 -16.91 9.57
CA VAL A 293 5.09 -15.64 10.07
C VAL A 293 5.48 -14.74 8.90
N LEU A 294 5.82 -13.49 9.19
CA LEU A 294 6.34 -12.60 8.16
C LEU A 294 7.74 -13.04 7.70
N ILE A 295 8.04 -12.82 6.42
CA ILE A 295 9.32 -13.21 5.80
C ILE A 295 10.52 -12.57 6.48
N ASP A 296 10.38 -11.33 6.96
CA ASP A 296 11.41 -10.59 7.66
C ASP A 296 11.67 -11.11 9.09
N GLU A 297 10.74 -11.86 9.67
CA GLU A 297 10.88 -12.57 10.95
C GLU A 297 11.60 -13.91 10.81
N LEU A 298 11.85 -14.34 9.57
CA LEU A 298 12.60 -15.55 9.25
C LEU A 298 14.05 -15.24 8.95
N VAL A 299 14.93 -16.13 9.39
CA VAL A 299 16.36 -16.16 9.04
C VAL A 299 16.73 -17.54 8.51
N THR A 300 17.78 -17.62 7.71
CA THR A 300 18.29 -18.89 7.19
C THR A 300 19.31 -19.45 8.18
N CYS A 301 19.07 -20.66 8.69
CA CYS A 301 20.01 -21.37 9.55
C CYS A 301 21.28 -21.71 8.74
N SER A 302 22.45 -21.33 9.27
CA SER A 302 23.73 -21.53 8.60
C SER A 302 24.17 -22.99 8.47
N VAL A 303 23.60 -23.90 9.27
CA VAL A 303 23.89 -25.34 9.27
C VAL A 303 22.94 -26.09 8.35
N THR A 304 21.64 -25.90 8.53
CA THR A 304 20.62 -26.72 7.86
C THR A 304 20.10 -26.10 6.56
N GLY A 305 20.35 -24.82 6.31
CA GLY A 305 19.78 -24.06 5.20
C GLY A 305 18.27 -23.77 5.33
N LYS A 306 17.63 -24.20 6.43
CA LYS A 306 16.20 -23.98 6.67
C LYS A 306 15.91 -22.52 7.03
N ARG A 307 14.78 -21.98 6.55
CA ARG A 307 14.23 -20.69 7.00
C ARG A 307 13.41 -20.88 8.27
N VAL A 308 13.81 -20.22 9.34
CA VAL A 308 13.27 -20.42 10.69
C VAL A 308 13.05 -19.10 11.39
N LYS A 309 12.16 -19.04 12.38
CA LYS A 309 11.93 -17.81 13.18
C LYS A 309 13.24 -17.37 13.83
N LYS A 310 13.50 -16.05 13.83
CA LYS A 310 14.66 -15.44 14.48
C LYS A 310 14.87 -15.90 15.94
N VAL A 311 13.78 -16.01 16.70
CA VAL A 311 13.81 -16.42 18.11
C VAL A 311 14.32 -17.85 18.35
N LEU A 312 14.31 -18.71 17.32
CA LEU A 312 14.83 -20.08 17.41
C LEU A 312 16.32 -20.16 17.06
N THR A 313 16.95 -19.02 16.78
CA THR A 313 18.34 -18.96 16.36
C THR A 313 19.17 -18.08 17.26
N GLU A 314 20.42 -18.46 17.41
CA GLU A 314 21.46 -17.65 18.04
C GLU A 314 22.59 -17.42 17.04
N PRO A 315 23.26 -16.25 17.08
CA PRO A 315 24.45 -16.03 16.26
C PRO A 315 25.57 -16.95 16.75
N CYS A 316 26.16 -17.74 15.84
CA CYS A 316 27.32 -18.55 16.20
C CYS A 316 28.49 -17.65 16.61
N PRO A 317 29.11 -17.82 17.79
CA PRO A 317 30.20 -16.94 18.23
C PRO A 317 31.39 -16.88 17.28
N VAL A 318 31.64 -17.95 16.52
CA VAL A 318 32.78 -18.03 15.60
C VAL A 318 32.47 -17.44 14.23
N SER A 319 31.26 -17.63 13.69
CA SER A 319 30.91 -17.18 12.32
C SER A 319 30.01 -15.95 12.27
N GLY A 320 29.38 -15.58 13.38
CA GLY A 320 28.32 -14.56 13.46
C GLY A 320 27.02 -14.94 12.75
N ARG A 321 26.92 -16.13 12.15
CA ARG A 321 25.76 -16.51 11.35
C ARG A 321 24.65 -17.10 12.24
N PRO A 322 23.36 -16.81 11.95
CA PRO A 322 22.23 -17.42 12.65
C PRO A 322 22.28 -18.94 12.57
N THR A 323 22.16 -19.60 13.72
CA THR A 323 22.21 -21.06 13.83
C THR A 323 21.09 -21.48 14.77
N LEU A 324 20.39 -22.58 14.45
CA LEU A 324 19.38 -23.14 15.33
C LEU A 324 20.06 -23.59 16.64
N THR A 325 19.41 -23.38 17.78
CA THR A 325 19.95 -23.74 19.10
C THR A 325 20.40 -25.20 19.18
N ASP A 326 19.64 -26.11 18.57
CA ASP A 326 19.93 -27.57 18.56
C ASP A 326 21.05 -27.96 17.58
N GLU A 327 21.51 -27.00 16.75
CA GLU A 327 22.62 -27.15 15.81
C GLU A 327 23.94 -26.57 16.34
N PHE A 328 23.96 -26.20 17.62
CA PHE A 328 25.19 -25.95 18.36
C PHE A 328 25.82 -27.25 18.87
N SER A 329 27.13 -27.19 19.07
CA SER A 329 27.91 -28.25 19.71
C SER A 329 29.10 -27.62 20.42
N THR A 330 29.54 -28.26 21.50
CA THR A 330 30.71 -27.80 22.25
C THR A 330 31.97 -28.08 21.45
N CYS A 331 32.76 -27.04 21.16
CA CYS A 331 34.11 -27.23 20.62
C CYS A 331 34.97 -27.96 21.66
N PRO A 332 35.58 -29.12 21.35
CA PRO A 332 36.32 -29.88 22.35
C PRO A 332 37.64 -29.20 22.77
N VAL A 333 38.13 -28.22 22.00
CA VAL A 333 39.32 -27.41 22.32
C VAL A 333 38.95 -26.26 23.26
N CYS A 334 38.15 -25.29 22.81
CA CYS A 334 37.85 -24.09 23.61
C CYS A 334 36.62 -24.22 24.53
N GLN A 335 35.90 -25.34 24.49
CA GLN A 335 34.66 -25.57 25.25
C GLN A 335 33.51 -24.57 24.98
N GLN A 336 33.64 -23.73 23.93
CA GLN A 336 32.57 -22.81 23.53
C GLN A 336 31.47 -23.57 22.77
N GLN A 337 30.20 -23.20 23.01
CA GLN A 337 29.08 -23.60 22.15
C GLN A 337 29.22 -22.91 20.80
N VAL A 338 29.43 -23.69 19.75
CA VAL A 338 29.60 -23.17 18.38
C VAL A 338 28.73 -23.95 17.41
N SER A 339 28.37 -23.32 16.30
CA SER A 339 27.66 -24.00 15.21
C SER A 339 28.42 -25.24 14.73
N LYS A 340 27.70 -26.36 14.53
CA LYS A 340 28.29 -27.58 13.97
C LYS A 340 28.99 -27.34 12.62
N SER A 341 28.56 -26.36 11.83
CA SER A 341 29.17 -26.06 10.53
C SER A 341 30.57 -25.46 10.63
N VAL A 342 30.98 -24.93 11.78
CA VAL A 342 32.33 -24.36 11.98
C VAL A 342 33.30 -25.37 12.61
N ILE A 343 32.83 -26.54 13.02
CA ILE A 343 33.67 -27.61 13.57
C ILE A 343 34.21 -28.47 12.43
N SER A 344 35.52 -28.66 12.41
CA SER A 344 36.17 -29.65 11.54
C SER A 344 37.47 -30.10 12.19
N GLN A 345 37.87 -31.37 12.00
CA GLN A 345 39.09 -31.91 12.61
C GLN A 345 39.14 -31.70 14.13
N ASP A 346 38.02 -31.95 14.81
CA ASP A 346 37.88 -31.82 16.27
C ASP A 346 38.19 -30.43 16.85
N ALA A 347 38.00 -29.36 16.06
CA ALA A 347 38.16 -28.00 16.53
C ALA A 347 37.29 -27.02 15.74
N CYS A 348 36.82 -25.97 16.42
CA CYS A 348 36.13 -24.87 15.74
C CYS A 348 37.12 -24.08 14.86
N ALA A 349 36.58 -23.35 13.88
CA ALA A 349 37.39 -22.53 12.97
C ALA A 349 38.28 -21.51 13.71
N ALA A 350 37.83 -20.93 14.82
CA ALA A 350 38.64 -20.01 15.63
C ALA A 350 39.85 -20.70 16.25
N CYS A 351 39.68 -21.88 16.87
CA CYS A 351 40.80 -22.67 17.41
C CYS A 351 41.79 -23.12 16.34
N ARG A 352 41.33 -23.43 15.13
CA ARG A 352 42.22 -23.78 14.00
C ARG A 352 42.91 -22.57 13.37
N GLY A 353 42.31 -21.39 13.50
CA GLY A 353 42.77 -20.12 12.95
C GLY A 353 43.58 -19.26 13.93
N LEU A 354 44.13 -19.86 14.99
CA LEU A 354 45.02 -19.17 15.91
C LEU A 354 46.22 -18.59 15.15
N HIS A 355 46.47 -17.28 15.32
CA HIS A 355 47.61 -16.60 14.71
C HIS A 355 48.60 -16.17 15.79
N LYS A 356 49.89 -16.24 15.46
CA LYS A 356 50.95 -15.81 16.38
C LYS A 356 50.82 -14.33 16.70
N ILE A 357 50.90 -14.01 17.98
CA ILE A 357 50.93 -12.64 18.48
C ILE A 357 52.14 -12.45 19.39
N LYS A 358 52.54 -11.20 19.57
CA LYS A 358 53.58 -10.82 20.53
C LYS A 358 52.93 -10.48 21.88
N LYS A 359 53.74 -10.44 22.93
CA LYS A 359 53.28 -10.09 24.29
C LYS A 359 52.78 -8.65 24.42
N ASP A 360 53.17 -7.77 23.52
CA ASP A 360 52.73 -6.37 23.44
C ASP A 360 51.41 -6.22 22.64
N ASP A 361 50.77 -7.31 22.18
CA ASP A 361 49.42 -7.24 21.60
C ASP A 361 48.45 -6.71 22.66
N PRO A 362 47.72 -5.60 22.39
CA PRO A 362 46.87 -4.96 23.40
C PRO A 362 45.86 -5.90 24.06
N ARG A 363 45.33 -6.88 23.31
CA ARG A 363 44.34 -7.84 23.84
C ARG A 363 45.00 -8.77 24.85
N LEU A 364 46.21 -9.23 24.56
CA LEU A 364 46.97 -10.11 25.46
C LEU A 364 47.49 -9.34 26.67
N VAL A 365 47.92 -8.08 26.48
CA VAL A 365 48.32 -7.19 27.58
C VAL A 365 47.18 -7.02 28.57
N TRP A 366 45.94 -6.82 28.11
CA TRP A 366 44.78 -6.72 29.00
C TRP A 366 44.51 -8.03 29.76
N ILE A 367 44.55 -9.17 29.06
CA ILE A 367 44.38 -10.49 29.69
C ILE A 367 45.46 -10.73 30.76
N MET A 368 46.72 -10.38 30.48
CA MET A 368 47.83 -10.54 31.43
C MET A 368 47.81 -9.53 32.57
N GLY A 369 47.22 -8.35 32.35
CA GLY A 369 47.01 -7.36 33.39
C GLY A 369 46.07 -7.87 34.47
N GLU A 370 45.03 -8.60 34.07
CA GLU A 370 44.09 -9.25 34.99
C GLU A 370 44.66 -10.56 35.56
N HIS A 371 45.38 -11.35 34.74
CA HIS A 371 45.90 -12.67 35.10
C HIS A 371 47.43 -12.72 34.97
N ALA A 372 48.14 -12.14 35.94
CA ALA A 372 49.60 -11.94 35.89
C ALA A 372 50.40 -13.24 35.76
N GLY A 373 49.89 -14.37 36.28
CA GLY A 373 50.49 -15.69 36.20
C GLY A 373 50.62 -16.23 34.77
N LEU A 374 49.95 -15.61 33.80
CA LEU A 374 50.09 -15.92 32.37
C LEU A 374 51.40 -15.38 31.77
N ASP A 375 52.05 -14.36 32.35
CA ASP A 375 53.25 -13.75 31.75
C ASP A 375 54.44 -14.72 31.67
N ARG A 376 54.51 -15.76 32.49
CA ARG A 376 55.58 -16.78 32.38
C ARG A 376 55.55 -17.62 31.11
N TRP A 377 54.47 -17.56 30.33
CA TRP A 377 54.31 -18.33 29.10
C TRP A 377 54.78 -17.54 27.87
N ASN A 378 55.24 -18.26 26.84
CA ASN A 378 55.83 -17.69 25.63
C ASN A 378 55.16 -18.21 24.35
N ASN A 379 55.51 -17.60 23.21
CA ASN A 379 55.01 -17.95 21.87
C ASN A 379 53.48 -18.00 21.80
N TRP A 380 52.85 -16.86 22.11
CA TRP A 380 51.40 -16.75 22.14
C TRP A 380 50.79 -16.81 20.74
N GLN A 381 49.64 -17.45 20.66
CA GLN A 381 48.73 -17.39 19.53
C GLN A 381 47.36 -16.99 20.04
N LEU A 382 46.62 -16.24 19.24
CA LEU A 382 45.32 -15.71 19.63
C LEU A 382 44.33 -15.86 18.48
N ALA A 383 43.07 -16.11 18.84
CA ALA A 383 41.92 -16.03 17.98
C ALA A 383 40.80 -15.35 18.76
N GLU A 384 39.85 -14.80 18.03
CA GLU A 384 38.80 -13.98 18.58
C GLU A 384 37.46 -14.46 18.03
N THR A 385 36.48 -14.59 18.92
CA THR A 385 35.07 -14.88 18.58
C THR A 385 34.22 -13.69 19.00
N LEU A 386 32.89 -13.75 18.85
CA LEU A 386 32.01 -12.67 19.33
C LEU A 386 32.21 -12.38 20.83
N ASP A 387 32.27 -13.43 21.65
CA ASP A 387 32.18 -13.28 23.11
C ASP A 387 33.50 -13.56 23.86
N VAL A 388 34.43 -14.29 23.26
CA VAL A 388 35.68 -14.72 23.93
C VAL A 388 36.94 -14.51 23.09
N TYR A 389 38.05 -14.29 23.80
CA TYR A 389 39.40 -14.50 23.32
C TYR A 389 39.82 -15.96 23.55
N ILE A 390 40.44 -16.57 22.55
CA ILE A 390 41.01 -17.92 22.63
C ILE A 390 42.52 -17.77 22.46
N ALA A 391 43.26 -17.95 23.54
CA ALA A 391 44.71 -17.78 23.57
C ALA A 391 45.42 -19.11 23.82
N GLU A 392 46.43 -19.42 23.02
CA GLU A 392 47.31 -20.57 23.23
C GLU A 392 48.74 -20.08 23.49
N ALA A 393 49.40 -20.63 24.50
CA ALA A 393 50.81 -20.39 24.77
C ALA A 393 51.59 -21.70 24.90
N THR A 394 52.91 -21.61 24.74
CA THR A 394 53.81 -22.77 24.86
C THR A 394 54.95 -22.49 25.82
N SER A 395 55.39 -23.53 26.51
CA SER A 395 56.66 -23.59 27.24
C SER A 395 57.53 -24.71 26.66
N LEU A 396 58.66 -25.02 27.30
CA LEU A 396 59.59 -26.05 26.82
C LEU A 396 58.92 -27.42 26.60
N LEU A 397 58.02 -27.81 27.51
CA LEU A 397 57.39 -29.14 27.52
C LEU A 397 55.85 -29.12 27.52
N LYS A 398 55.22 -27.97 27.79
CA LYS A 398 53.77 -27.86 27.98
C LYS A 398 53.17 -26.81 27.04
N ARG A 399 51.89 -26.97 26.73
CA ARG A 399 51.02 -25.99 26.08
C ARG A 399 49.93 -25.58 27.06
N LEU A 400 49.51 -24.33 26.97
CA LEU A 400 48.40 -23.76 27.74
C LEU A 400 47.36 -23.22 26.76
N LEU A 401 46.11 -23.53 27.00
CA LEU A 401 44.96 -22.91 26.34
C LEU A 401 44.18 -22.13 27.39
N VAL A 402 43.91 -20.86 27.11
CA VAL A 402 43.11 -19.97 27.95
C VAL A 402 41.98 -19.40 27.08
N VAL A 403 40.75 -19.54 27.55
CA VAL A 403 39.57 -18.94 26.92
C VAL A 403 39.01 -17.91 27.88
N VAL A 404 39.02 -16.65 27.45
CA VAL A 404 38.75 -15.48 28.29
C VAL A 404 37.56 -14.73 27.73
N ASP A 405 36.60 -14.43 28.60
CA ASP A 405 35.49 -13.54 28.27
C ASP A 405 35.98 -12.15 27.88
N LYS A 406 35.47 -11.60 26.78
CA LYS A 406 35.96 -10.31 26.26
C LYS A 406 35.61 -9.10 27.11
N GLU A 407 34.45 -9.12 27.76
CA GLU A 407 33.93 -7.96 28.48
C GLU A 407 34.42 -7.95 29.92
N THR A 408 34.41 -9.13 30.56
CA THR A 408 34.71 -9.29 31.99
C THR A 408 36.15 -9.73 32.25
N LEU A 409 36.87 -10.18 31.22
CA LEU A 409 38.19 -10.82 31.32
C LEU A 409 38.22 -12.06 32.21
N VAL A 410 37.07 -12.62 32.59
CA VAL A 410 36.98 -13.86 33.37
C VAL A 410 37.38 -15.05 32.50
N VAL A 411 38.22 -15.93 33.06
CA VAL A 411 38.64 -17.18 32.40
C VAL A 411 37.47 -18.16 32.41
N ARG A 412 36.90 -18.43 31.22
CA ARG A 412 35.79 -19.38 31.04
C ARG A 412 36.29 -20.82 30.91
N HIS A 413 37.48 -21.02 30.35
CA HIS A 413 38.09 -22.34 30.20
C HIS A 413 39.62 -22.28 30.23
N LEU A 414 40.23 -23.22 30.95
CA LEU A 414 41.67 -23.37 31.07
C LEU A 414 42.05 -24.83 30.86
N ALA A 415 42.98 -25.10 29.96
CA ALA A 415 43.45 -26.46 29.69
C ALA A 415 44.96 -26.51 29.43
N LYS A 416 45.58 -27.65 29.74
CA LYS A 416 46.99 -27.94 29.46
C LYS A 416 47.12 -29.15 28.55
N ALA A 417 48.16 -29.16 27.73
CA ALA A 417 48.58 -30.33 26.97
C ALA A 417 50.10 -30.46 27.05
N SER A 418 50.65 -31.66 26.87
CA SER A 418 52.09 -31.77 26.57
C SER A 418 52.35 -31.23 25.17
N ARG A 419 53.59 -30.79 24.91
CA ARG A 419 53.97 -30.22 23.60
C ARG A 419 53.66 -31.16 22.41
N PHE A 420 53.70 -32.47 22.63
CA PHE A 420 53.46 -33.49 21.61
C PHE A 420 52.08 -34.14 21.68
N ALA A 421 51.29 -33.87 22.74
CA ALA A 421 49.94 -34.39 22.85
C ALA A 421 48.97 -33.60 21.96
N LYS A 422 48.04 -34.34 21.34
CA LYS A 422 46.90 -33.77 20.61
C LYS A 422 45.74 -33.40 21.53
N SER A 423 45.61 -34.09 22.66
CA SER A 423 44.52 -33.92 23.62
C SER A 423 44.82 -32.85 24.65
N TRP A 424 43.83 -32.01 24.91
CA TRP A 424 43.83 -31.05 26.01
C TRP A 424 43.27 -31.69 27.29
N THR A 425 43.88 -31.39 28.43
CA THR A 425 43.40 -31.78 29.76
C THR A 425 42.92 -30.52 30.48
N PRO A 426 41.63 -30.42 30.82
CA PRO A 426 41.11 -29.29 31.61
C PRO A 426 41.88 -29.12 32.92
N VAL A 427 42.16 -27.88 33.29
CA VAL A 427 42.73 -27.57 34.60
C VAL A 427 41.59 -27.48 35.62
N LEU A 428 41.70 -28.27 36.69
CA LEU A 428 40.73 -28.25 37.80
C LEU A 428 40.70 -26.87 38.48
N PRO A 429 39.52 -26.40 38.95
CA PRO A 429 39.36 -25.08 39.57
C PRO A 429 40.39 -24.77 40.66
N GLU A 430 40.73 -25.74 41.53
CA GLU A 430 41.72 -25.55 42.62
C GLU A 430 43.15 -25.23 42.14
N HIS A 431 43.45 -25.48 40.86
CA HIS A 431 44.75 -25.20 40.26
C HIS A 431 44.72 -24.01 39.30
N GLN A 432 43.55 -23.39 39.08
CA GLN A 432 43.44 -22.24 38.18
C GLN A 432 44.13 -21.02 38.79
N ASP A 433 43.92 -20.73 40.06
CA ASP A 433 44.52 -19.58 40.76
C ASP A 433 46.06 -19.62 40.70
N GLU A 434 46.67 -20.79 40.92
CA GLU A 434 48.13 -20.95 40.80
C GLU A 434 48.65 -20.69 39.37
N ILE A 435 47.79 -20.86 38.36
CA ILE A 435 48.14 -20.62 36.97
C ILE A 435 47.97 -19.16 36.58
N LEU A 436 46.84 -18.58 37.00
CA LEU A 436 46.40 -17.24 36.66
C LEU A 436 47.11 -16.17 37.50
N GLY A 437 47.66 -16.54 38.66
CA GLY A 437 48.60 -15.74 39.46
C GLY A 437 47.90 -14.90 40.50
#